data_AF-A0A7R8ZQA3-F1
#
_entry.id   AF-A0A7R8ZQA3-F1
#
_cell.length_a   1.000
_cell.length_b   1.000
_cell.length_c   1.000
_cell.angle_alpha   90.00
_cell.angle_beta   90.00
_cell.angle_gamma   90.00
#
_symmetry.space_group_name_H-M   'P 1'
#
loop_
_entity.id
_entity.type
_entity.pdbx_description
1 polymer ?
#
loop_
_entity_poly.entity_id
_entity_poly.type
_entity_poly.pdbx_seq_one_letter_code
_entity_poly.pdbx_strand_id
1 'polypeptide(L)'
;MAPSITRSSTENSDASLKKPSFLKRISNVIIGGLEGFFFRYGQAIATRPFVTILICLALVGLCGIGFIKWEEETRPEKLWIPDGGQYIEDTQWIRENLPAQYRFQTVIVTADNVLTPQALNEMNKIRCKVNELRLKRKGNYTFQNQLCAKLPVIPPDTPGGFTGSFSLQNENISKSSIPSGNFIQDTDVKSGLLAKKEPICYPDNREMYCQTAESLPQACYERSLLELLHPGHPGEECIDISTITQEDILNRINGNNQSLWFNSYYDFIDLLGGISRDENQRIVGARAAKMIWVLQINESFVDEDVGTGEVLGGVRIST
;
A
#
# COMPACT_ATOMS: atom_id res chain seq x y z
N MET A 1 16.66 27.18 82.68
CA MET A 1 17.92 26.41 82.77
C MET A 1 18.59 26.50 81.41
N ALA A 2 19.42 27.53 81.22
CA ALA A 2 20.40 27.61 80.13
C ALA A 2 21.66 26.85 80.58
N PRO A 3 22.46 26.30 79.65
CA PRO A 3 23.70 26.96 79.24
C PRO A 3 23.98 26.80 77.72
N SER A 4 24.33 27.82 76.92
CA SER A 4 25.56 28.62 76.82
C SER A 4 26.80 27.86 76.31
N ILE A 5 27.17 28.08 75.03
CA ILE A 5 28.56 28.06 74.56
C ILE A 5 28.78 29.23 73.58
N THR A 6 29.36 30.28 74.18
CA THR A 6 30.36 31.26 73.69
C THR A 6 30.24 31.94 72.31
N ARG A 7 29.88 33.22 72.41
CA ARG A 7 30.38 34.33 71.59
C ARG A 7 31.90 34.45 71.77
N SER A 8 32.67 34.33 70.69
CA SER A 8 34.03 34.87 70.61
C SER A 8 33.98 36.14 69.79
N SER A 9 34.34 37.24 70.45
CA SER A 9 34.45 38.57 69.90
C SER A 9 35.76 38.72 69.09
N THR A 10 35.75 39.71 68.21
CA THR A 10 36.89 40.51 67.72
C THR A 10 37.88 39.89 66.72
N GLU A 11 37.65 40.21 65.45
CA GLU A 11 38.67 40.67 64.49
C GLU A 11 37.94 41.65 63.55
N ASN A 12 37.79 42.94 63.93
CA ASN A 12 38.69 44.05 63.62
C ASN A 12 39.40 43.97 62.26
N SER A 13 38.77 44.52 61.21
CA SER A 13 39.45 45.38 60.23
C SER A 13 38.47 45.83 59.15
N ASP A 14 38.28 47.15 59.10
CA ASP A 14 38.00 47.94 57.92
C ASP A 14 36.70 47.72 57.14
N ALA A 15 35.81 48.69 57.34
CA ALA A 15 34.90 49.21 56.34
C ALA A 15 35.65 49.50 55.03
N SER A 16 35.80 48.49 54.18
CA SER A 16 36.02 48.68 52.75
C SER A 16 34.77 48.19 52.02
N LEU A 17 33.97 49.15 51.55
CA LEU A 17 32.94 48.93 50.55
C LEU A 17 33.60 48.26 49.33
N LYS A 18 33.64 46.92 49.29
CA LYS A 18 33.99 46.19 48.07
C LYS A 18 33.00 46.63 47.01
N LYS A 19 33.47 47.48 46.09
CA LYS A 19 32.70 47.95 44.92
C LYS A 19 32.00 46.72 44.35
N PRO A 20 30.66 46.74 44.20
CA PRO A 20 29.98 45.60 43.62
C PRO A 20 30.63 45.33 42.26
N SER A 21 31.03 44.07 42.05
CA SER A 21 31.52 43.58 40.76
C SER A 21 30.66 44.16 39.65
N PHE A 22 31.27 44.56 38.54
CA PHE A 22 30.57 45.14 37.39
C PHE A 22 29.31 44.34 37.01
N LEU A 23 29.38 43.00 37.12
CA LEU A 23 28.25 42.09 36.91
C LEU A 23 27.15 42.22 37.98
N LYS A 24 27.48 42.45 39.25
CA LYS A 24 26.50 42.72 40.32
C LYS A 24 25.82 44.08 40.14
N ARG A 25 26.50 45.07 39.58
CA ARG A 25 25.90 46.37 39.26
C ARG A 25 24.89 46.25 38.13
N ILE A 26 25.26 45.56 37.05
CA ILE A 26 24.35 45.27 35.94
C ILE A 26 23.16 44.45 36.42
N SER A 27 23.40 43.41 37.23
CA SER A 27 22.33 42.59 37.82
C SER A 27 21.37 43.43 38.66
N ASN A 28 21.86 44.31 39.54
CA ASN A 28 21.01 45.17 40.35
C ASN A 28 20.21 46.18 39.51
N VAL A 29 20.76 46.66 38.40
CA VAL A 29 20.04 47.55 37.46
C VAL A 29 18.95 46.78 36.72
N ILE A 30 19.22 45.56 36.26
CA ILE A 30 18.23 44.70 35.61
C ILE A 30 17.12 44.32 36.59
N ILE A 31 17.47 43.92 37.82
CA ILE A 31 16.50 43.53 38.86
C ILE A 31 15.64 44.73 39.24
N GLY A 32 16.24 45.90 39.50
CA GLY A 32 15.47 47.12 39.80
C GLY A 32 14.60 47.57 38.62
N GLY A 33 15.08 47.38 37.38
CA GLY A 33 14.31 47.64 36.18
C GLY A 33 13.10 46.71 36.02
N LEU A 34 13.29 45.41 36.23
CA LEU A 34 12.22 44.40 36.19
C LEU A 34 11.21 44.62 37.32
N GLU A 35 11.68 44.87 38.54
CA GLU A 35 10.82 45.15 39.70
C GLU A 35 9.96 46.39 39.45
N GLY A 36 10.57 47.48 38.97
CA GLY A 36 9.84 48.69 38.61
C GLY A 36 8.85 48.48 37.46
N PHE A 37 9.22 47.68 36.44
CA PHE A 37 8.35 47.36 35.31
C PHE A 37 7.14 46.53 35.76
N PHE A 38 7.36 45.42 36.48
CA PHE A 38 6.28 44.55 36.94
C PHE A 38 5.38 45.24 37.96
N PHE A 39 5.93 46.08 38.83
CA PHE A 39 5.13 46.87 39.77
C PHE A 39 4.19 47.83 39.04
N ARG A 40 4.70 48.58 38.05
CA ARG A 40 3.89 49.52 37.25
C ARG A 40 2.88 48.79 36.36
N TYR A 41 3.27 47.66 35.77
CA TYR A 41 2.40 46.84 34.95
C TYR A 41 1.26 46.21 35.78
N GLY A 42 1.58 45.63 36.94
CA GLY A 42 0.59 45.09 37.87
C GLY A 42 -0.37 46.16 38.41
N GLN A 43 0.14 47.35 38.73
CA GLN A 43 -0.69 48.48 39.14
C GLN A 43 -1.63 48.95 38.01
N ALA A 44 -1.16 48.96 36.76
CA ALA A 44 -2.00 49.30 35.61
C ALA A 44 -3.12 48.27 35.38
N ILE A 45 -2.85 46.97 35.58
CA ILE A 45 -3.86 45.91 35.48
C ILE A 45 -4.90 46.05 36.61
N ALA A 46 -4.45 46.25 37.84
CA ALA A 46 -5.34 46.33 39.01
C ALA A 46 -6.27 47.56 38.97
N THR A 47 -5.84 48.66 38.35
CA THR A 47 -6.63 49.90 38.27
C THR A 47 -7.71 49.88 37.18
N ARG A 48 -7.56 49.06 36.13
CA ARG A 48 -8.52 48.97 35.01
C ARG A 48 -8.71 47.53 34.50
N PRO A 49 -9.27 46.62 35.32
CA PRO A 49 -9.33 45.19 35.00
C PRO A 49 -10.11 44.87 33.71
N PHE A 50 -11.24 45.53 33.46
CA PHE A 50 -12.07 45.27 32.27
C PHE A 50 -11.38 45.66 30.96
N VAL A 51 -10.60 46.75 30.95
CA VAL A 51 -9.85 47.19 29.76
C VAL A 51 -8.75 46.18 29.44
N THR A 52 -8.04 45.70 30.47
CA THR A 52 -7.02 44.65 30.30
C THR A 52 -7.63 43.37 29.74
N ILE A 53 -8.78 42.92 30.25
CA ILE A 53 -9.47 41.72 29.74
C ILE A 53 -9.83 41.89 28.26
N LEU A 54 -10.37 43.05 27.87
CA LEU A 54 -10.72 43.31 26.48
C LEU A 54 -9.50 43.28 25.56
N ILE A 55 -8.38 43.86 25.99
CA ILE A 55 -7.11 43.83 25.25
C ILE A 55 -6.60 42.39 25.12
N CYS A 56 -6.64 41.59 26.18
CA CYS A 56 -6.24 40.18 26.14
C CYS A 56 -7.13 39.37 25.19
N LEU A 57 -8.45 39.56 25.23
CA LEU A 57 -9.40 38.91 24.33
C LEU A 57 -9.20 39.35 22.87
N ALA A 58 -8.93 40.63 22.64
CA ALA A 58 -8.63 41.15 21.30
C ALA A 58 -7.33 40.55 20.76
N LEU A 59 -6.30 40.42 21.59
CA LEU A 59 -5.03 39.79 21.20
C LEU A 59 -5.21 38.31 20.88
N VAL A 60 -5.91 37.55 21.73
CA VAL A 60 -6.22 36.14 21.48
C VAL A 60 -7.06 35.98 20.22
N GLY A 61 -8.07 36.83 20.03
CA GLY A 61 -8.90 36.84 18.82
C GLY A 61 -8.10 37.11 17.56
N LEU A 62 -7.22 38.12 17.57
CA LEU A 62 -6.33 38.44 16.45
C LEU A 62 -5.35 37.30 16.15
N CYS A 63 -4.76 36.67 17.17
CA CYS A 63 -3.93 35.48 16.98
C CYS A 63 -4.74 34.28 16.46
N GLY A 64 -6.00 34.15 16.87
CA GLY A 64 -6.90 33.09 16.44
C GLY A 64 -7.33 33.16 14.97
N ILE A 65 -7.24 34.33 14.33
CA ILE A 65 -7.52 34.49 12.89
C ILE A 65 -6.62 33.57 12.04
N GLY A 66 -5.41 33.26 12.52
CA GLY A 66 -4.49 32.35 11.83
C GLY A 66 -5.05 30.93 11.61
N PHE A 67 -5.99 30.48 12.45
CA PHE A 67 -6.62 29.16 12.31
C PHE A 67 -7.55 29.03 11.10
N ILE A 68 -7.94 30.13 10.45
CA ILE A 68 -8.78 30.09 9.24
C ILE A 68 -8.05 29.39 8.09
N LYS A 69 -6.71 29.46 8.07
CA LYS A 69 -5.88 28.82 7.04
C LYS A 69 -5.07 27.64 7.61
N TRP A 70 -5.64 26.93 8.57
CA TRP A 70 -5.03 25.70 9.07
C TRP A 70 -5.23 24.59 8.05
N GLU A 71 -4.13 24.09 7.49
CA GLU A 71 -4.10 22.92 6.61
C GLU A 71 -3.53 21.75 7.43
N GLU A 72 -4.25 20.63 7.48
CA GLU A 72 -3.78 19.40 8.10
C GLU A 72 -2.95 18.60 7.09
N GLU A 73 -1.79 18.11 7.53
CA GLU A 73 -0.94 17.24 6.72
C GLU A 73 -1.15 15.79 7.19
N THR A 74 -1.84 14.99 6.37
CA THR A 74 -2.18 13.60 6.68
C THR A 74 -1.15 12.60 6.14
N ARG A 75 -0.24 13.05 5.27
CA ARG A 75 0.74 12.18 4.62
C ARG A 75 1.85 11.75 5.59
N PRO A 76 1.98 10.45 5.90
CA PRO A 76 2.97 9.97 6.85
C PRO A 76 4.40 10.20 6.36
N GLU A 77 4.65 10.12 5.04
CA GLU A 77 5.98 10.34 4.48
C GLU A 77 6.50 11.75 4.76
N LYS A 78 5.63 12.76 4.79
CA LYS A 78 6.02 14.14 5.09
C LYS A 78 6.11 14.42 6.58
N LEU A 79 5.38 13.67 7.41
CA LEU A 79 5.39 13.84 8.86
C LEU A 79 6.62 13.21 9.54
N TRP A 80 7.05 12.05 9.04
CA TRP A 80 8.08 11.23 9.72
C TRP A 80 9.46 11.27 9.05
N ILE A 81 9.56 11.80 7.83
CA ILE A 81 10.81 11.88 7.08
C ILE A 81 11.25 13.35 7.06
N PRO A 82 12.54 13.64 7.37
CA PRO A 82 13.01 15.01 7.35
C PRO A 82 12.90 15.64 5.96
N ASP A 83 12.50 16.91 5.94
CA ASP A 83 12.41 17.70 4.72
C ASP A 83 13.76 17.74 3.96
N GLY A 84 13.70 17.65 2.63
CA GLY A 84 14.88 17.65 1.76
C GLY A 84 15.60 16.31 1.64
N GLY A 85 15.04 15.23 2.20
CA GLY A 85 15.53 13.88 1.92
C GLY A 85 15.22 13.47 0.48
N GLN A 86 16.17 12.80 -0.18
CA GLN A 86 16.02 12.27 -1.54
C GLN A 86 14.74 11.43 -1.71
N TYR A 87 14.34 10.69 -0.65
CA TYR A 87 13.10 9.91 -0.64
C TYR A 87 11.84 10.75 -0.93
N ILE A 88 11.77 11.99 -0.40
CA ILE A 88 10.61 12.86 -0.59
C ILE A 88 10.56 13.34 -2.05
N GLU A 89 11.70 13.75 -2.61
CA GLU A 89 11.81 14.19 -4.01
C GLU A 89 11.45 13.06 -4.98
N ASP A 90 11.99 11.86 -4.77
CA ASP A 90 11.71 10.69 -5.59
C ASP A 90 10.23 10.27 -5.47
N THR A 91 9.66 10.29 -4.27
CA THR A 91 8.24 9.96 -4.04
C THR A 91 7.32 10.98 -4.69
N GLN A 92 7.66 12.26 -4.64
CA GLN A 92 6.91 13.32 -5.31
C GLN A 92 6.97 13.14 -6.83
N TRP A 93 8.15 12.85 -7.39
CA TRP A 93 8.29 12.57 -8.83
C TRP A 93 7.46 11.37 -9.26
N ILE A 94 7.46 10.27 -8.49
CA ILE A 94 6.64 9.08 -8.76
C ILE A 94 5.15 9.47 -8.77
N ARG A 95 4.70 10.23 -7.79
CA ARG A 95 3.29 10.65 -7.67
C ARG A 95 2.85 11.51 -8.86
N GLU A 96 3.70 12.43 -9.31
CA GLU A 96 3.40 13.33 -10.43
C GLU A 96 3.41 12.61 -11.79
N ASN A 97 4.31 11.63 -11.99
CA ASN A 97 4.50 10.96 -13.28
C ASN A 97 3.72 9.63 -13.39
N LEU A 98 3.35 9.01 -12.26
CA LEU A 98 2.64 7.72 -12.18
C LEU A 98 1.38 7.86 -11.31
N PRO A 99 0.33 8.55 -11.81
CA PRO A 99 -0.86 8.91 -11.00
C PRO A 99 -1.79 7.73 -10.67
N ALA A 100 -1.58 6.56 -11.27
CA ALA A 100 -2.36 5.37 -10.96
C ALA A 100 -1.83 4.71 -9.68
N GLN A 101 -2.48 4.99 -8.55
CA GLN A 101 -2.18 4.31 -7.31
C GLN A 101 -2.97 3.01 -7.21
N TYR A 102 -2.23 1.91 -7.12
CA TYR A 102 -2.82 0.59 -6.90
C TYR A 102 -2.96 0.32 -5.41
N ARG A 103 -4.13 -0.19 -4.99
CA ARG A 103 -4.33 -0.68 -3.62
C ARG A 103 -4.69 -2.14 -3.62
N PHE A 104 -3.96 -2.92 -2.82
CA PHE A 104 -4.19 -4.34 -2.68
C PHE A 104 -5.21 -4.58 -1.56
N GLN A 105 -6.26 -5.35 -1.86
CA GLN A 105 -7.20 -5.87 -0.88
C GLN A 105 -7.02 -7.38 -0.81
N THR A 106 -6.72 -7.89 0.38
CA THR A 106 -6.38 -9.29 0.58
C THR A 106 -7.38 -9.97 1.49
N VAL A 107 -7.88 -11.13 1.10
CA VAL A 107 -8.67 -12.04 1.93
C VAL A 107 -7.89 -13.33 2.11
N ILE A 108 -7.77 -13.79 3.36
CA ILE A 108 -7.15 -15.08 3.68
C ILE A 108 -8.26 -16.02 4.13
N VAL A 109 -8.48 -17.08 3.37
CA VAL A 109 -9.43 -18.15 3.67
C VAL A 109 -8.69 -19.26 4.38
N THR A 110 -9.24 -19.77 5.48
CA THR A 110 -8.62 -20.84 6.28
C THR A 110 -9.57 -22.01 6.44
N ALA A 111 -9.04 -23.23 6.35
CA ALA A 111 -9.75 -24.49 6.54
C ALA A 111 -8.74 -25.59 6.91
N ASP A 112 -9.22 -26.77 7.31
CA ASP A 112 -8.32 -27.93 7.52
C ASP A 112 -7.59 -28.30 6.21
N ASN A 113 -8.30 -28.23 5.08
CA ASN A 113 -7.72 -28.27 3.75
C ASN A 113 -8.48 -27.32 2.78
N VAL A 114 -7.81 -26.26 2.35
CA VAL A 114 -8.34 -25.29 1.38
C VAL A 114 -8.29 -25.81 -0.07
N LEU A 115 -7.56 -26.90 -0.33
CA LEU A 115 -7.45 -27.55 -1.65
C LEU A 115 -8.60 -28.55 -1.88
N THR A 116 -9.80 -28.21 -1.45
CA THR A 116 -11.01 -29.03 -1.59
C THR A 116 -12.04 -28.27 -2.44
N PRO A 117 -12.89 -28.97 -3.21
CA PRO A 117 -13.95 -28.33 -4.00
C PRO A 117 -14.87 -27.47 -3.14
N GLN A 118 -15.15 -27.89 -1.91
CA GLN A 118 -15.98 -27.15 -0.96
C GLN A 118 -15.34 -25.80 -0.59
N ALA A 119 -14.05 -25.78 -0.24
CA ALA A 119 -13.35 -24.54 0.10
C ALA A 119 -13.24 -23.58 -1.09
N LEU A 120 -13.00 -24.11 -2.30
CA LEU A 120 -12.96 -23.32 -3.54
C LEU A 120 -14.31 -22.75 -3.92
N ASN A 121 -15.40 -23.47 -3.65
CA ASN A 121 -16.74 -22.95 -3.82
C ASN A 121 -17.01 -21.77 -2.87
N GLU A 122 -16.57 -21.84 -1.61
CA GLU A 122 -16.68 -20.71 -0.68
C GLU A 122 -15.82 -19.51 -1.12
N MET A 123 -14.59 -19.74 -1.60
CA MET A 123 -13.76 -18.69 -2.20
C MET A 123 -14.46 -18.02 -3.39
N ASN A 124 -15.11 -18.80 -4.25
CA ASN A 124 -15.85 -18.28 -5.39
C ASN A 124 -17.08 -17.46 -4.98
N LYS A 125 -17.81 -17.87 -3.94
CA LYS A 125 -18.91 -17.06 -3.36
C LYS A 125 -18.41 -15.70 -2.85
N ILE A 126 -17.23 -15.66 -2.23
CA ILE A 126 -16.60 -14.40 -1.80
C ILE A 126 -16.33 -13.52 -3.03
N ARG A 127 -15.69 -14.06 -4.07
CA ARG A 127 -15.42 -13.35 -5.32
C ARG A 127 -16.69 -12.78 -5.95
N CYS A 128 -17.76 -13.57 -6.03
CA CYS A 128 -19.06 -13.12 -6.53
C CYS A 128 -19.60 -11.91 -5.78
N LYS A 129 -19.63 -11.99 -4.45
CA LYS A 129 -20.11 -10.89 -3.61
C LYS A 129 -19.28 -9.62 -3.77
N VAL A 130 -17.96 -9.75 -3.95
CA VAL A 130 -17.07 -8.62 -4.22
C VAL A 130 -17.40 -7.97 -5.58
N ASN A 131 -17.61 -8.79 -6.62
CA ASN A 131 -17.97 -8.30 -7.95
C ASN A 131 -19.34 -7.60 -7.97
N GLU A 132 -20.28 -8.03 -7.12
CA GLU A 132 -21.60 -7.43 -6.96
C GLU A 132 -21.62 -6.12 -6.15
N LEU A 133 -20.50 -5.71 -5.55
CA LEU A 133 -20.46 -4.51 -4.71
C LEU A 133 -20.85 -3.25 -5.52
N ARG A 134 -21.84 -2.54 -4.99
CA ARG A 134 -22.33 -1.26 -5.51
C ARG A 134 -22.09 -0.15 -4.49
N LEU A 135 -21.27 0.83 -4.86
CA LEU A 135 -21.00 1.99 -4.02
C LEU A 135 -22.02 3.09 -4.32
N LYS A 136 -22.74 3.57 -3.29
CA LYS A 136 -23.78 4.61 -3.43
C LYS A 136 -23.26 6.05 -3.29
N ARG A 137 -21.98 6.25 -2.97
CA ARG A 137 -21.50 7.52 -2.40
C ARG A 137 -21.39 8.68 -3.40
N LYS A 138 -21.23 8.43 -4.71
CA LYS A 138 -21.15 9.48 -5.77
C LYS A 138 -21.62 9.03 -7.17
N GLY A 139 -22.40 7.95 -7.27
CA GLY A 139 -22.83 7.34 -8.54
C GLY A 139 -23.25 5.88 -8.34
N ASN A 140 -23.74 5.19 -9.37
CA ASN A 140 -23.94 3.74 -9.33
C ASN A 140 -22.68 3.03 -9.82
N TYR A 141 -21.61 3.09 -9.02
CA TYR A 141 -20.33 2.47 -9.36
C TYR A 141 -20.34 1.00 -8.96
N THR A 142 -19.97 0.12 -9.89
CA THR A 142 -19.71 -1.29 -9.64
C THR A 142 -18.21 -1.53 -9.53
N PHE A 143 -17.84 -2.56 -8.76
CA PHE A 143 -16.45 -2.98 -8.59
C PHE A 143 -15.72 -3.13 -9.93
N GLN A 144 -16.34 -3.84 -10.88
CA GLN A 144 -15.76 -4.17 -12.19
C GLN A 144 -15.57 -2.96 -13.12
N ASN A 145 -16.45 -1.95 -13.02
CA ASN A 145 -16.43 -0.86 -13.99
C ASN A 145 -15.37 0.19 -13.67
N GLN A 146 -15.18 0.54 -12.40
CA GLN A 146 -14.37 1.72 -12.03
C GLN A 146 -13.46 1.56 -10.80
N LEU A 147 -13.55 0.46 -10.03
CA LEU A 147 -12.72 0.30 -8.83
C LEU A 147 -11.53 -0.62 -9.02
N CYS A 148 -11.68 -1.70 -9.79
CA CYS A 148 -10.58 -2.63 -10.02
C CYS A 148 -9.55 -2.06 -10.99
N ALA A 149 -8.28 -2.37 -10.77
CA ALA A 149 -7.24 -2.21 -11.76
C ALA A 149 -7.48 -3.20 -12.90
N LYS A 150 -7.44 -2.74 -14.15
CA LYS A 150 -7.71 -3.57 -15.32
C LYS A 150 -6.42 -3.97 -16.01
N LEU A 151 -6.34 -5.24 -16.40
CA LEU A 151 -5.29 -5.77 -17.27
C LEU A 151 -5.87 -6.29 -18.57
N PRO A 152 -5.14 -6.18 -19.69
CA PRO A 152 -5.53 -6.81 -20.94
C PRO A 152 -5.48 -8.34 -20.79
N VAL A 153 -6.51 -9.02 -21.28
CA VAL A 153 -6.57 -10.49 -21.36
C VAL A 153 -6.61 -10.92 -22.81
N ILE A 154 -5.94 -12.02 -23.11
CA ILE A 154 -5.95 -12.62 -24.45
C ILE A 154 -7.09 -13.64 -24.48
N PRO A 155 -8.11 -13.47 -25.32
CA PRO A 155 -9.18 -14.45 -25.44
C PRO A 155 -8.65 -15.84 -25.82
N PRO A 156 -9.26 -16.92 -25.31
CA PRO A 156 -8.87 -18.27 -25.69
C PRO A 156 -9.04 -18.50 -27.21
N ASP A 157 -10.02 -17.84 -27.83
CA ASP A 157 -10.34 -17.99 -29.26
C ASP A 157 -9.47 -17.13 -30.19
N THR A 158 -8.47 -16.42 -29.66
CA THR A 158 -7.59 -15.57 -30.48
C THR A 158 -6.78 -16.45 -31.43
N PRO A 159 -6.78 -16.21 -32.76
CA PRO A 159 -5.94 -16.97 -33.69
C PRO A 159 -4.46 -16.77 -33.34
N GLY A 160 -3.77 -17.83 -32.92
CA GLY A 160 -2.40 -17.78 -32.37
C GLY A 160 -2.33 -17.59 -30.84
N GLY A 161 -3.48 -17.44 -30.18
CA GLY A 161 -3.65 -17.60 -28.74
C GLY A 161 -3.42 -19.06 -28.36
N PHE A 162 -2.63 -19.27 -27.30
CA PHE A 162 -2.15 -20.58 -26.90
C PHE A 162 -3.25 -21.39 -26.19
N THR A 163 -4.25 -21.88 -26.93
CA THR A 163 -5.14 -22.97 -26.49
C THR A 163 -4.51 -24.32 -26.82
N GLY A 164 -3.23 -24.47 -26.52
CA GLY A 164 -2.53 -25.75 -26.60
C GLY A 164 -2.61 -26.44 -25.25
N SER A 165 -3.55 -27.38 -25.08
CA SER A 165 -3.33 -28.49 -24.16
C SER A 165 -1.95 -29.05 -24.49
N PHE A 166 -1.02 -28.98 -23.53
CA PHE A 166 0.32 -29.54 -23.70
C PHE A 166 0.21 -31.07 -23.61
N SER A 167 -0.31 -31.69 -24.66
CA SER A 167 -0.04 -33.10 -24.91
C SER A 167 1.41 -33.18 -25.36
N LEU A 168 2.27 -33.70 -24.48
CA LEU A 168 3.61 -34.14 -24.83
C LEU A 168 3.49 -35.33 -25.80
N GLN A 169 3.15 -35.06 -27.06
CA GLN A 169 3.30 -36.04 -28.12
C GLN A 169 4.57 -35.67 -28.89
N ASN A 170 5.61 -36.47 -28.66
CA ASN A 170 6.83 -36.47 -29.44
C ASN A 170 6.48 -36.75 -30.90
N GLU A 171 6.36 -35.71 -31.72
CA GLU A 171 6.37 -35.87 -33.17
C GLU A 171 7.62 -35.26 -33.77
N ASN A 172 8.45 -36.14 -34.34
CA ASN A 172 9.58 -35.82 -35.19
C ASN A 172 9.05 -35.17 -36.48
N ILE A 173 8.80 -33.87 -36.47
CA ILE A 173 8.27 -33.17 -37.65
C ILE A 173 9.41 -32.85 -38.62
N SER A 174 9.39 -33.60 -39.72
CA SER A 174 10.12 -33.34 -40.95
C SER A 174 9.84 -31.93 -41.48
N LYS A 175 10.92 -31.20 -41.80
CA LYS A 175 10.89 -29.87 -42.41
C LYS A 175 10.16 -29.90 -43.75
N SER A 176 9.02 -29.23 -43.85
CA SER A 176 8.55 -28.70 -45.13
C SER A 176 7.75 -27.41 -44.97
N SER A 177 8.29 -26.37 -45.61
CA SER A 177 7.65 -25.14 -46.11
C SER A 177 6.97 -24.17 -45.13
N ILE A 178 7.75 -23.20 -44.64
CA ILE A 178 7.26 -21.86 -44.28
C ILE A 178 7.86 -20.86 -45.29
N PRO A 179 7.10 -19.91 -45.86
CA PRO A 179 7.61 -18.96 -46.85
C PRO A 179 8.54 -17.93 -46.21
N SER A 180 9.57 -17.57 -46.97
CA SER A 180 10.67 -16.69 -46.61
C SER A 180 10.21 -15.27 -46.21
N GLY A 181 10.41 -14.92 -44.94
CA GLY A 181 10.59 -13.55 -44.47
C GLY A 181 11.94 -13.48 -43.77
N ASN A 182 12.78 -12.51 -44.15
CA ASN A 182 14.18 -12.41 -43.71
C ASN A 182 14.33 -12.37 -42.19
N PHE A 183 14.78 -13.47 -41.59
CA PHE A 183 15.23 -13.52 -40.21
C PHE A 183 16.76 -13.40 -40.20
N ILE A 184 17.26 -12.33 -39.56
CA ILE A 184 18.69 -12.14 -39.28
C ILE A 184 19.16 -13.35 -38.48
N GLN A 185 20.10 -14.11 -39.05
CA GLN A 185 20.68 -15.28 -38.43
C GLN A 185 21.87 -14.86 -37.58
N ASP A 186 21.61 -14.39 -36.36
CA ASP A 186 22.67 -14.31 -35.35
C ASP A 186 22.94 -15.72 -34.83
N THR A 187 24.10 -16.20 -35.22
CA THR A 187 24.74 -17.42 -34.73
C THR A 187 25.48 -17.09 -33.43
N ASP A 188 25.62 -18.10 -32.56
CA ASP A 188 26.33 -18.11 -31.28
C ASP A 188 25.58 -17.70 -30.01
N VAL A 189 24.76 -18.62 -29.48
CA VAL A 189 24.70 -18.84 -28.03
C VAL A 189 24.75 -20.33 -27.73
N LYS A 190 25.82 -20.73 -27.03
CA LYS A 190 26.09 -22.07 -26.52
C LYS A 190 24.90 -22.65 -25.75
N SER A 191 24.61 -23.90 -26.10
CA SER A 191 23.79 -24.88 -25.40
C SER A 191 23.97 -24.82 -23.88
N GLY A 192 22.88 -24.65 -23.12
CA GLY A 192 22.95 -24.85 -21.66
C GLY A 192 21.88 -24.17 -20.80
N LEU A 193 21.08 -23.24 -21.32
CA LEU A 193 19.92 -22.71 -20.62
C LEU A 193 18.70 -22.98 -21.49
N LEU A 194 17.79 -23.85 -21.02
CA LEU A 194 16.40 -23.80 -21.47
C LEU A 194 15.86 -22.46 -21.01
N ALA A 195 16.14 -21.43 -21.81
CA ALA A 195 15.46 -20.16 -21.75
C ALA A 195 13.98 -20.49 -21.87
N LYS A 196 13.31 -20.42 -20.73
CA LYS A 196 11.86 -20.37 -20.60
C LYS A 196 11.42 -19.23 -21.51
N LYS A 197 11.13 -19.58 -22.76
CA LYS A 197 10.87 -18.63 -23.84
C LYS A 197 9.52 -18.01 -23.52
N GLU A 198 9.54 -16.84 -22.89
CA GLU A 198 8.34 -16.05 -22.67
C GLU A 198 7.70 -15.80 -24.05
N PRO A 199 6.48 -16.30 -24.30
CA PRO A 199 5.86 -16.15 -25.61
C PRO A 199 5.14 -14.82 -25.62
N ILE A 200 5.88 -13.73 -25.75
CA ILE A 200 5.29 -12.43 -26.07
C ILE A 200 6.10 -11.85 -27.22
N CYS A 201 5.50 -11.84 -28.42
CA CYS A 201 5.94 -10.97 -29.49
C CYS A 201 5.72 -9.54 -29.02
N TYR A 202 6.69 -8.96 -28.31
CA TYR A 202 6.74 -7.53 -28.14
C TYR A 202 7.02 -6.96 -29.53
N PRO A 203 6.09 -6.21 -30.15
CA PRO A 203 6.43 -5.53 -31.39
C PRO A 203 7.59 -4.57 -31.08
N ASP A 204 8.61 -4.57 -31.94
CA ASP A 204 9.81 -3.72 -31.78
C ASP A 204 9.47 -2.21 -31.71
N ASN A 205 8.24 -1.85 -32.08
CA ASN A 205 7.69 -0.50 -31.98
C ASN A 205 6.74 -0.36 -30.78
N ARG A 206 7.07 0.57 -29.87
CA ARG A 206 6.27 1.00 -28.73
C ARG A 206 4.83 1.37 -29.11
N GLU A 207 4.62 2.07 -30.22
CA GLU A 207 3.29 2.51 -30.63
C GLU A 207 2.40 1.33 -31.00
N MET A 208 2.96 0.36 -31.72
CA MET A 208 2.25 -0.87 -32.09
C MET A 208 1.92 -1.71 -30.85
N TYR A 209 2.81 -1.75 -29.85
CA TYR A 209 2.54 -2.40 -28.57
C TYR A 209 1.37 -1.73 -27.84
N CYS A 210 1.39 -0.40 -27.68
CA CYS A 210 0.34 0.34 -26.98
C CYS A 210 -1.01 0.17 -27.69
N GLN A 211 -1.05 0.30 -29.01
CA GLN A 211 -2.28 0.08 -29.79
C GLN A 211 -2.81 -1.34 -29.63
N THR A 212 -1.93 -2.34 -29.66
CA THR A 212 -2.34 -3.74 -29.46
C THR A 212 -2.87 -3.94 -28.04
N ALA A 213 -2.17 -3.45 -27.02
CA ALA A 213 -2.57 -3.60 -25.62
C ALA A 213 -3.90 -2.90 -25.30
N GLU A 214 -4.14 -1.72 -25.89
CA GLU A 214 -5.40 -0.98 -25.75
C GLU A 214 -6.57 -1.66 -26.49
N SER A 215 -6.29 -2.43 -27.54
CA SER A 215 -7.31 -3.16 -28.31
C SER A 215 -7.80 -4.43 -27.62
N LEU A 216 -7.03 -4.97 -26.66
CA LEU A 216 -7.38 -6.21 -25.98
C LEU A 216 -8.53 -5.98 -24.98
N PRO A 217 -9.42 -6.98 -24.81
CA PRO A 217 -10.43 -6.91 -23.77
C PRO A 217 -9.74 -6.80 -22.40
N GLN A 218 -10.29 -5.94 -21.55
CA GLN A 218 -9.75 -5.64 -20.24
C GLN A 218 -10.55 -6.32 -19.14
N ALA A 219 -9.84 -6.80 -18.13
CA ALA A 219 -10.37 -7.63 -17.07
C ALA A 219 -9.83 -7.20 -15.71
N CYS A 220 -10.60 -7.36 -14.63
CA CYS A 220 -10.15 -6.95 -13.30
C CYS A 220 -8.95 -7.78 -12.85
N TYR A 221 -7.92 -7.12 -12.34
CA TYR A 221 -6.73 -7.78 -11.83
C TYR A 221 -7.00 -8.33 -10.42
N GLU A 222 -7.25 -9.62 -10.37
CA GLU A 222 -7.41 -10.41 -9.15
C GLU A 222 -6.49 -11.62 -9.17
N ARG A 223 -5.94 -11.96 -8.00
CA ARG A 223 -5.13 -13.17 -7.80
C ARG A 223 -5.81 -14.15 -6.88
N SER A 224 -5.99 -15.39 -7.34
CA SER A 224 -6.66 -16.45 -6.59
C SER A 224 -6.34 -17.82 -7.17
N LEU A 225 -6.45 -18.87 -6.36
CA LEU A 225 -6.39 -20.27 -6.84
C LEU A 225 -7.44 -20.57 -7.91
N LEU A 226 -8.51 -19.77 -7.97
CA LEU A 226 -9.56 -19.88 -9.00
C LEU A 226 -9.02 -19.67 -10.42
N GLU A 227 -7.92 -18.92 -10.60
CA GLU A 227 -7.23 -18.72 -11.88
C GLU A 227 -6.71 -20.01 -12.51
N LEU A 228 -6.36 -21.01 -11.69
CA LEU A 228 -5.84 -22.29 -12.16
C LEU A 228 -6.95 -23.21 -12.67
N LEU A 229 -8.18 -22.99 -12.21
CA LEU A 229 -9.22 -24.02 -12.25
C LEU A 229 -10.28 -23.77 -13.33
N HIS A 230 -10.51 -22.51 -13.70
CA HIS A 230 -11.56 -22.16 -14.66
C HIS A 230 -11.03 -21.27 -15.80
N PRO A 231 -11.28 -21.61 -17.07
CA PRO A 231 -10.84 -20.84 -18.23
C PRO A 231 -11.65 -19.55 -18.49
N GLY A 232 -12.49 -19.13 -17.55
CA GLY A 232 -13.38 -17.97 -17.73
C GLY A 232 -12.65 -16.63 -17.70
N HIS A 233 -13.29 -15.61 -18.27
CA HIS A 233 -12.74 -14.25 -18.30
C HIS A 233 -12.86 -13.54 -16.94
N PRO A 234 -11.88 -12.72 -16.52
CA PRO A 234 -11.99 -11.90 -15.31
C PRO A 234 -12.92 -10.69 -15.54
N GLY A 235 -14.22 -10.95 -15.54
CA GLY A 235 -15.24 -9.93 -15.77
C GLY A 235 -16.65 -10.50 -15.90
N GLU A 236 -16.77 -11.80 -16.13
CA GLU A 236 -18.05 -12.50 -16.16
C GLU A 236 -18.52 -12.93 -14.76
N GLU A 237 -19.76 -13.43 -14.74
CA GLU A 237 -20.56 -13.92 -13.63
C GLU A 237 -19.81 -14.94 -12.73
N CYS A 238 -20.45 -15.35 -11.63
CA CYS A 238 -19.94 -16.39 -10.76
C CYS A 238 -19.47 -17.62 -11.53
N ILE A 239 -18.29 -18.13 -11.20
CA ILE A 239 -17.73 -19.31 -11.84
C ILE A 239 -18.51 -20.54 -11.39
N ASP A 240 -18.92 -21.42 -12.30
CA ASP A 240 -19.41 -22.74 -11.89
C ASP A 240 -18.22 -23.69 -11.65
N ILE A 241 -18.04 -24.08 -10.38
CA ILE A 241 -16.95 -24.97 -9.92
C ILE A 241 -17.50 -26.36 -9.59
N SER A 242 -18.79 -26.62 -9.83
CA SER A 242 -19.45 -27.88 -9.44
C SER A 242 -18.84 -29.13 -10.07
N THR A 243 -18.16 -29.00 -11.21
CA THR A 243 -17.57 -30.10 -11.98
C THR A 243 -16.14 -30.45 -11.56
N ILE A 244 -15.47 -29.61 -10.76
CA ILE A 244 -14.05 -29.76 -10.45
C ILE A 244 -13.84 -30.72 -9.28
N THR A 245 -13.04 -31.76 -9.49
CA THR A 245 -12.71 -32.73 -8.45
C THR A 245 -11.49 -32.32 -7.63
N GLN A 246 -11.33 -32.90 -6.44
CA GLN A 246 -10.15 -32.67 -5.61
C GLN A 246 -8.85 -33.11 -6.29
N GLU A 247 -8.90 -34.19 -7.07
CA GLU A 247 -7.73 -34.68 -7.80
C GLU A 247 -7.32 -33.71 -8.91
N ASP A 248 -8.29 -33.11 -9.62
CA ASP A 248 -8.01 -32.08 -10.63
C ASP A 248 -7.34 -30.84 -10.01
N ILE A 249 -7.79 -30.44 -8.82
CA ILE A 249 -7.21 -29.32 -8.08
C ILE A 249 -5.74 -29.60 -7.74
N LEU A 250 -5.45 -30.78 -7.18
CA LEU A 250 -4.09 -31.17 -6.80
C LEU A 250 -3.20 -31.34 -8.03
N ASN A 251 -3.71 -31.90 -9.12
CA ASN A 251 -2.97 -32.06 -10.37
C ASN A 251 -2.59 -30.72 -10.99
N ARG A 252 -3.48 -29.73 -10.95
CA ARG A 252 -3.21 -28.38 -11.48
C ARG A 252 -2.22 -27.60 -10.60
N ILE A 253 -2.37 -27.68 -9.28
CA ILE A 253 -1.46 -27.02 -8.33
C ILE A 253 -0.04 -27.59 -8.41
N ASN A 254 0.11 -28.90 -8.59
CA ASN A 254 1.41 -29.53 -8.75
C ASN A 254 1.91 -29.54 -10.21
N GLY A 255 1.13 -28.97 -11.13
CA GLY A 255 1.40 -28.95 -12.56
C GLY A 255 2.08 -27.66 -13.00
N ASN A 256 1.51 -27.01 -14.01
CA ASN A 256 2.05 -25.77 -14.57
C ASN A 256 1.45 -24.55 -13.86
N ASN A 257 2.34 -23.73 -13.30
CA ASN A 257 2.08 -22.43 -12.64
C ASN A 257 1.66 -21.33 -13.64
N GLN A 258 0.63 -21.59 -14.45
CA GLN A 258 0.13 -20.66 -15.47
C GLN A 258 -1.32 -20.29 -15.18
N SER A 259 -1.58 -18.99 -15.07
CA SER A 259 -2.93 -18.45 -14.91
C SER A 259 -3.73 -18.66 -16.19
N LEU A 260 -4.90 -19.30 -16.10
CA LEU A 260 -5.82 -19.45 -17.25
C LEU A 260 -6.47 -18.12 -17.63
N TRP A 261 -6.52 -17.17 -16.70
CA TRP A 261 -7.16 -15.86 -16.87
C TRP A 261 -6.28 -14.86 -17.61
N PHE A 262 -5.03 -14.75 -17.18
CA PHE A 262 -4.08 -13.75 -17.71
C PHE A 262 -3.03 -14.35 -18.65
N ASN A 263 -3.08 -15.68 -18.88
CA ASN A 263 -2.08 -16.41 -19.65
C ASN A 263 -0.63 -16.08 -19.22
N SER A 264 -0.44 -15.81 -17.93
CA SER A 264 0.83 -15.40 -17.35
C SER A 264 1.32 -16.43 -16.35
N TYR A 265 2.65 -16.58 -16.27
CA TYR A 265 3.26 -17.42 -15.25
C TYR A 265 3.12 -16.75 -13.87
N TYR A 266 2.65 -17.49 -12.89
CA TYR A 266 2.50 -17.02 -11.51
C TYR A 266 2.70 -18.17 -10.54
N ASP A 267 3.50 -17.96 -9.49
CA ASP A 267 3.70 -19.00 -8.48
C ASP A 267 2.51 -19.06 -7.51
N PHE A 268 1.57 -19.97 -7.79
CA PHE A 268 0.38 -20.15 -6.96
C PHE A 268 0.69 -20.71 -5.57
N ILE A 269 1.91 -21.19 -5.33
CA ILE A 269 2.36 -21.62 -4.01
C ILE A 269 2.40 -20.41 -3.05
N ASP A 270 2.68 -19.20 -3.54
CA ASP A 270 2.71 -17.97 -2.72
C ASP A 270 1.32 -17.55 -2.20
N LEU A 271 0.25 -18.10 -2.78
CA LEU A 271 -1.11 -17.92 -2.30
C LEU A 271 -1.47 -18.91 -1.19
N LEU A 272 -0.69 -19.97 -0.98
CA LEU A 272 -0.99 -21.02 -0.02
C LEU A 272 -0.22 -20.81 1.30
N GLY A 273 -0.88 -21.12 2.41
CA GLY A 273 -0.30 -21.15 3.74
C GLY A 273 -0.50 -22.49 4.43
N GLY A 274 0.47 -22.91 5.24
CA GLY A 274 0.40 -24.18 5.97
C GLY A 274 0.31 -25.40 5.03
N ILE A 275 1.21 -25.45 4.05
CA ILE A 275 1.25 -26.48 3.00
C ILE A 275 1.68 -27.82 3.59
N SER A 276 0.95 -28.89 3.27
CA SER A 276 1.31 -30.28 3.54
C SER A 276 1.79 -30.94 2.26
N ARG A 277 2.91 -31.66 2.33
CA ARG A 277 3.50 -32.38 1.19
C ARG A 277 3.57 -33.89 1.47
N ASP A 278 3.48 -34.68 0.40
CA ASP A 278 3.75 -36.12 0.45
C ASP A 278 5.25 -36.43 0.43
N GLU A 279 5.59 -37.73 0.50
CA GLU A 279 6.96 -38.23 0.46
C GLU A 279 7.70 -37.85 -0.85
N ASN A 280 6.95 -37.60 -1.93
CA ASN A 280 7.45 -37.19 -3.24
C ASN A 280 7.51 -35.66 -3.40
N GLN A 281 7.37 -34.90 -2.31
CA GLN A 281 7.35 -33.43 -2.30
C GLN A 281 6.17 -32.78 -3.04
N ARG A 282 5.13 -33.55 -3.39
CA ARG A 282 3.90 -33.02 -4.00
C ARG A 282 2.99 -32.44 -2.94
N ILE A 283 2.35 -31.33 -3.25
CA ILE A 283 1.38 -30.66 -2.39
C ILE A 283 0.13 -31.54 -2.32
N VAL A 284 -0.26 -31.93 -1.10
CA VAL A 284 -1.47 -32.73 -0.83
C VAL A 284 -2.55 -31.94 -0.10
N GLY A 285 -2.19 -30.79 0.48
CA GLY A 285 -3.14 -29.92 1.17
C GLY A 285 -2.50 -28.60 1.59
N ALA A 286 -3.34 -27.65 1.98
CA ALA A 286 -2.93 -26.39 2.58
C ALA A 286 -3.99 -25.91 3.58
N ARG A 287 -3.57 -25.18 4.63
CA ARG A 287 -4.48 -24.68 5.69
C ARG A 287 -5.05 -23.30 5.39
N ALA A 288 -4.39 -22.54 4.52
CA ALA A 288 -4.82 -21.19 4.16
C ALA A 288 -4.63 -20.94 2.66
N ALA A 289 -5.51 -20.12 2.08
CA ALA A 289 -5.43 -19.63 0.72
C ALA A 289 -5.66 -18.11 0.71
N LYS A 290 -4.89 -17.39 -0.10
CA LYS A 290 -4.95 -15.94 -0.25
C LYS A 290 -5.66 -15.56 -1.54
N MET A 291 -6.59 -14.62 -1.45
CA MET A 291 -7.23 -13.95 -2.58
C MET A 291 -6.86 -12.47 -2.54
N ILE A 292 -6.43 -11.91 -3.66
CA ILE A 292 -5.97 -10.51 -3.76
C ILE A 292 -6.77 -9.82 -4.86
N TRP A 293 -7.34 -8.66 -4.55
CA TRP A 293 -7.90 -7.75 -5.54
C TRP A 293 -7.04 -6.51 -5.63
N VAL A 294 -6.70 -6.10 -6.85
CA VAL A 294 -5.98 -4.86 -7.09
C VAL A 294 -7.00 -3.80 -7.47
N LEU A 295 -7.10 -2.78 -6.62
CA LEU A 295 -7.91 -1.60 -6.85
C LEU A 295 -7.08 -0.54 -7.56
N GLN A 296 -7.70 0.22 -8.44
CA GLN A 296 -7.14 1.44 -8.99
C GLN A 296 -7.79 2.63 -8.29
N ILE A 297 -6.99 3.35 -7.51
CA ILE A 297 -7.42 4.53 -6.78
C ILE A 297 -7.03 5.76 -7.58
N ASN A 298 -7.96 6.70 -7.67
CA ASN A 298 -7.66 8.04 -8.13
C ASN A 298 -7.56 8.96 -6.91
N GLU A 299 -6.34 9.41 -6.60
CA GLU A 299 -6.06 10.22 -5.40
C GLU A 299 -6.93 11.47 -5.31
N SER A 300 -7.27 12.08 -6.45
CA SER A 300 -8.12 13.28 -6.51
C SER A 300 -9.55 13.06 -5.96
N PHE A 301 -9.98 11.80 -5.80
CA PHE A 301 -11.28 11.44 -5.25
C PHE A 301 -11.23 10.90 -3.82
N VAL A 302 -10.03 10.69 -3.27
CA VAL A 302 -9.85 10.20 -1.91
C VAL A 302 -9.92 11.38 -0.96
N ASP A 303 -10.92 11.35 -0.10
CA ASP A 303 -11.05 12.29 1.00
C ASP A 303 -10.00 11.90 2.05
N GLU A 304 -8.92 12.68 2.16
CA GLU A 304 -7.79 12.40 3.06
C GLU A 304 -8.20 12.32 4.55
N ASP A 305 -9.35 12.92 4.89
CA ASP A 305 -9.95 12.93 6.23
C ASP A 305 -10.50 11.56 6.68
N VAL A 306 -10.67 10.62 5.75
CA VAL A 306 -11.11 9.26 6.08
C VAL A 306 -9.86 8.40 6.11
N GLY A 307 -9.25 8.30 7.29
CA GLY A 307 -8.03 7.53 7.53
C GLY A 307 -7.98 6.27 6.69
N THR A 308 -6.82 6.03 6.07
CA THR A 308 -6.60 5.08 4.96
C THR A 308 -7.00 3.63 5.23
N GLY A 309 -7.60 3.30 6.38
CA GLY A 309 -8.47 2.15 6.53
C GLY A 309 -7.79 0.87 6.07
N GLU A 310 -6.56 0.62 6.53
CA GLU A 310 -6.09 -0.76 6.65
C GLU A 310 -6.97 -1.45 7.69
N VAL A 311 -8.16 -1.85 7.27
CA VAL A 311 -9.00 -2.73 8.07
C VAL A 311 -8.38 -4.13 7.93
N LEU A 312 -7.39 -4.43 8.77
CA LEU A 312 -6.99 -5.81 9.08
C LEU A 312 -8.07 -6.45 9.97
N GLY A 313 -9.31 -6.46 9.49
CA GLY A 313 -10.45 -7.06 10.17
C GLY A 313 -10.58 -8.51 9.74
N GLY A 314 -10.03 -9.43 10.53
CA GLY A 314 -10.32 -10.86 10.37
C GLY A 314 -11.77 -11.14 10.70
N VAL A 315 -12.62 -11.31 9.68
CA VAL A 315 -14.00 -11.79 9.87
C VAL A 315 -13.95 -13.31 9.98
N ARG A 316 -14.11 -13.84 11.19
CA ARG A 316 -14.26 -15.28 11.42
C ARG A 316 -15.71 -15.66 11.12
N ILE A 317 -15.96 -16.17 9.92
CA ILE A 317 -17.25 -16.80 9.60
C ILE A 317 -17.21 -18.20 10.20
N SER A 318 -17.72 -18.35 11.43
CA SER A 318 -18.01 -19.68 11.98
C SER A 318 -19.30 -20.20 11.35
N THR A 319 -19.20 -21.29 10.59
CA THR A 319 -20.34 -22.16 10.25
C THR A 319 -20.77 -22.95 11.47
#